data_AF-A0A952VFZ0-F1
#
_entry.id   AF-A0A952VFZ0-F1
#
_cell.length_a   1.000
_cell.length_b   1.000
_cell.length_c   1.000
_cell.angle_alpha   90.00
_cell.angle_beta   90.00
_cell.angle_gamma   90.00
#
_symmetry.space_group_name_H-M   'P 1'
#
loop_
_entity.id
_entity.type
_entity.pdbx_description
1 polymer ?
#
loop_
_entity_poly.entity_id
_entity_poly.type
_entity_poly.pdbx_seq_one_letter_code
_entity_poly.pdbx_strand_id
1 'polypeptide(L)'
;MHNGDQLKCLSRLACPVLQRLEQEAFNWAKAQQLRGYLAALKEVLIAKHGEIQTGSPADHWLSWAHQHADRLDPLIREPSQ
;
A
#
# COMPACT_ATOMS: atom_id res chain seq x y z
N MET A 1 38.14 -20.84 -22.03
CA MET A 1 37.19 -20.80 -20.90
C MET A 1 37.41 -19.47 -20.20
N HIS A 2 36.47 -18.52 -20.25
CA HIS A 2 36.33 -17.36 -19.36
C HIS A 2 35.23 -16.46 -19.96
N ASN A 3 33.97 -16.87 -19.78
CA ASN A 3 32.80 -16.05 -20.10
C ASN A 3 31.63 -16.43 -19.17
N GLY A 4 31.95 -16.73 -17.90
CA GLY A 4 30.99 -17.17 -16.88
C GLY A 4 30.94 -16.31 -15.62
N ASP A 5 31.97 -15.47 -15.39
CA ASP A 5 32.11 -14.74 -14.12
C ASP A 5 31.71 -13.26 -14.21
N GLN A 6 31.53 -12.70 -15.41
CA GLN A 6 31.13 -11.29 -15.56
C GLN A 6 29.61 -11.07 -15.34
N LEU A 7 28.79 -12.12 -15.50
CA LEU A 7 27.35 -12.07 -15.25
C LEU A 7 26.97 -12.23 -13.76
N LYS A 8 27.91 -12.68 -12.90
CA LYS A 8 27.67 -12.80 -11.45
C LYS A 8 27.92 -11.50 -10.67
N CYS A 9 28.63 -10.53 -11.25
CA CYS A 9 28.92 -9.27 -10.59
C CYS A 9 27.77 -8.24 -10.69
N LEU A 10 26.89 -8.34 -11.69
CA LEU A 10 25.68 -7.48 -11.77
C LEU A 10 24.63 -7.85 -10.69
N SER A 11 24.72 -9.03 -10.10
CA SER A 11 23.77 -9.54 -9.09
C SER A 11 24.06 -9.16 -7.64
N ARG A 12 25.18 -8.50 -7.29
CA ARG A 12 25.51 -8.22 -5.87
C ARG A 12 25.25 -6.80 -5.38
N LEU A 13 25.18 -5.82 -6.29
CA LEU A 13 24.91 -4.41 -5.96
C LEU A 13 23.47 -3.98 -6.32
N ALA A 14 22.77 -4.77 -7.14
CA ALA A 14 21.38 -4.51 -7.54
C ALA A 14 20.33 -5.07 -6.57
N CYS A 15 20.68 -6.07 -5.74
CA CYS A 15 19.72 -6.71 -4.81
C CYS A 15 19.02 -5.76 -3.84
N PRO A 16 19.69 -4.83 -3.11
CA PRO A 16 19.00 -4.03 -2.10
C PRO A 16 18.05 -3.00 -2.72
N VAL A 17 18.37 -2.46 -3.90
CA VAL A 17 17.52 -1.49 -4.62
C VAL A 17 16.29 -2.19 -5.19
N LEU A 18 16.46 -3.36 -5.80
CA LEU A 18 15.35 -4.17 -6.30
C LEU A 18 14.40 -4.57 -5.16
N GLN A 19 14.93 -5.09 -4.06
CA GLN A 19 14.12 -5.49 -2.90
C GLN A 19 13.36 -4.31 -2.29
N ARG A 20 13.96 -3.12 -2.25
CA ARG A 20 13.28 -1.91 -1.76
C ARG A 20 12.14 -1.51 -2.69
N LEU A 21 12.38 -1.49 -4.00
CA LEU A 21 11.36 -1.19 -5.01
C LEU A 21 10.20 -2.20 -4.97
N GLU A 22 10.50 -3.49 -4.85
CA GLU A 22 9.48 -4.54 -4.70
C GLU A 22 8.67 -4.37 -3.42
N GLN A 23 9.33 -4.02 -2.31
CA GLN A 23 8.66 -3.74 -1.04
C GLN A 23 7.77 -2.49 -1.11
N GLU A 24 8.23 -1.45 -1.80
CA GLU A 24 7.46 -0.23 -2.06
C GLU A 24 6.25 -0.53 -2.94
N ALA A 25 6.43 -1.25 -4.05
CA ALA A 25 5.35 -1.68 -4.93
C ALA A 25 4.33 -2.56 -4.21
N PHE A 26 4.79 -3.48 -3.35
CA PHE A 26 3.92 -4.29 -2.51
C PHE A 26 3.11 -3.45 -1.52
N ASN A 27 3.77 -2.51 -0.84
CA ASN A 27 3.12 -1.63 0.13
C ASN A 27 2.09 -0.70 -0.54
N TRP A 28 2.44 -0.16 -1.70
CA TRP A 28 1.54 0.61 -2.55
C TRP A 28 0.33 -0.22 -2.99
N ALA A 29 0.54 -1.42 -3.53
CA ALA A 29 -0.54 -2.31 -3.96
C ALA A 29 -1.48 -2.65 -2.79
N LYS A 30 -0.92 -2.94 -1.62
CA LYS A 30 -1.70 -3.20 -0.40
C LYS A 30 -2.51 -1.99 0.05
N ALA A 31 -1.94 -0.79 -0.02
CA ALA A 31 -2.65 0.46 0.28
C ALA A 31 -3.84 0.67 -0.66
N GLN A 32 -3.66 0.44 -1.97
CA GLN A 32 -4.73 0.54 -2.96
C GLN A 32 -5.84 -0.49 -2.71
N GLN A 33 -5.47 -1.75 -2.41
CA GLN A 33 -6.44 -2.80 -2.08
C GLN A 33 -7.25 -2.46 -0.83
N LEU A 34 -6.60 -1.92 0.22
CA LEU A 34 -7.29 -1.48 1.42
C LEU A 34 -8.26 -0.34 1.14
N ARG A 35 -7.88 0.68 0.34
CA ARG A 35 -8.80 1.76 -0.06
C ARG A 35 -10.00 1.24 -0.83
N GLY A 36 -9.79 0.32 -1.78
CA GLY A 36 -10.87 -0.33 -2.52
C GLY A 36 -11.81 -1.13 -1.62
N TYR A 37 -11.26 -1.91 -0.70
CA TYR A 37 -12.05 -2.65 0.29
C TYR A 37 -12.86 -1.71 1.20
N LEU A 38 -12.25 -0.63 1.70
CA LEU A 38 -12.95 0.33 2.57
C LEU A 38 -14.06 1.08 1.83
N ALA A 39 -13.87 1.40 0.55
CA ALA A 39 -14.91 1.98 -0.29
C ALA A 39 -16.10 1.01 -0.45
N ALA A 40 -15.84 -0.25 -0.82
CA ALA A 40 -16.87 -1.27 -0.94
C ALA A 40 -17.57 -1.54 0.41
N LEU A 41 -16.81 -1.59 1.50
CA LEU A 41 -17.35 -1.78 2.85
C LEU A 41 -18.25 -0.61 3.25
N LYS A 42 -17.87 0.63 2.93
CA LYS A 42 -18.70 1.82 3.15
C LYS A 42 -20.03 1.70 2.40
N GLU A 43 -20.02 1.28 1.13
CA GLU A 43 -21.24 1.05 0.35
C GLU A 43 -22.13 -0.02 0.97
N VAL A 44 -21.55 -1.15 1.43
CA VAL A 44 -22.30 -2.22 2.11
C VAL A 44 -22.90 -1.73 3.43
N LEU A 45 -22.17 -0.91 4.20
CA LEU A 45 -22.65 -0.36 5.46
C LEU A 45 -23.81 0.61 5.24
N ILE A 46 -23.71 1.48 4.23
CA ILE A 46 -24.78 2.39 3.80
C ILE A 46 -25.99 1.58 3.32
N ALA A 47 -25.79 0.55 2.50
CA ALA A 47 -26.88 -0.28 2.01
C ALA A 47 -27.61 -1.03 3.14
N LYS A 48 -26.90 -1.44 4.20
CA LYS A 48 -27.49 -2.16 5.34
C LYS A 48 -28.12 -1.27 6.41
N HIS A 49 -27.49 -0.13 6.71
CA HIS A 49 -27.87 0.72 7.86
C HIS A 49 -28.41 2.08 7.42
N GLY A 50 -28.51 2.34 6.12
CA GLY A 50 -28.98 3.59 5.52
C GLY A 50 -27.89 4.65 5.43
N GLU A 51 -27.28 4.99 6.56
CA GLU A 51 -26.24 6.01 6.62
C GLU A 51 -25.19 5.67 7.69
N ILE A 52 -23.94 6.04 7.41
CA ILE A 52 -22.89 6.06 8.43
C ILE A 52 -22.94 7.43 9.09
N GLN A 53 -23.51 7.48 10.29
CA GLN A 53 -23.53 8.71 11.10
C GLN A 53 -22.11 9.19 11.39
N THR A 54 -21.83 10.45 11.08
CA THR A 54 -20.54 11.10 11.38
C THR A 54 -20.22 11.03 12.87
N GLY A 55 -18.98 10.67 13.22
CA GLY A 55 -18.56 10.49 14.61
C GLY A 55 -19.00 9.16 15.24
N SER A 56 -19.68 8.29 14.49
CA SER A 56 -19.95 6.92 14.95
C SER A 56 -18.68 6.07 15.02
N PRO A 57 -18.70 4.97 15.79
CA PRO A 57 -17.58 4.02 15.80
C PRO A 57 -17.19 3.53 14.39
N ALA A 58 -18.16 3.34 13.50
CA ALA A 58 -17.91 2.94 12.12
C ALA A 58 -17.21 4.03 11.29
N ASP A 59 -17.58 5.29 11.48
CA ASP A 59 -16.96 6.46 10.82
C ASP A 59 -15.51 6.67 11.29
N HIS A 60 -15.28 6.59 12.61
CA HIS A 60 -13.95 6.65 13.19
C HIS A 60 -13.07 5.48 12.73
N TRP A 61 -13.62 4.27 12.66
CA TRP A 61 -12.89 3.10 12.19
C TRP A 61 -12.54 3.22 10.70
N LEU A 62 -13.48 3.65 9.85
CA LEU A 62 -13.23 3.90 8.43
C LEU A 62 -12.15 4.97 8.23
N SER A 63 -12.23 6.06 8.98
CA SER A 63 -11.24 7.15 8.95
C SER A 63 -9.86 6.66 9.37
N TRP A 64 -9.77 5.91 10.47
CA TRP A 64 -8.52 5.30 10.92
C TRP A 64 -7.96 4.31 9.89
N ALA A 65 -8.81 3.50 9.27
CA ALA A 65 -8.39 2.51 8.28
C ALA A 65 -7.89 3.18 6.99
N HIS A 66 -8.51 4.28 6.56
CA HIS A 66 -8.00 5.11 5.47
C HIS A 66 -6.62 5.69 5.80
N GLN A 67 -6.44 6.26 7.00
CA GLN A 67 -5.14 6.74 7.45
C GLN A 67 -4.10 5.62 7.56
N HIS A 68 -4.50 4.41 7.93
CA HIS A 68 -3.59 3.26 7.95
C HIS A 68 -3.13 2.87 6.54
N ALA A 69 -4.05 2.81 5.57
CA ALA A 69 -3.71 2.58 4.16
C ALA A 69 -2.80 3.69 3.60
N ASP A 70 -3.05 4.94 3.99
CA ASP A 70 -2.22 6.09 3.64
C ASP A 70 -0.78 5.98 4.18
N ARG A 71 -0.62 5.57 5.43
CA ARG A 71 0.71 5.32 6.05
C ARG A 71 1.47 4.17 5.41
N LEU A 72 0.78 3.22 4.79
CA LEU A 72 1.40 2.13 4.05
C LEU A 72 1.79 2.57 2.64
N ASP A 73 1.22 3.64 2.11
CA ASP A 73 1.48 4.10 0.76
C ASP A 73 2.82 4.86 0.71
N PRO A 74 3.86 4.29 0.07
CA PRO A 74 5.15 4.97 -0.04
C PRO A 74 5.03 6.27 -0.85
N LEU A 75 4.05 6.38 -1.77
CA LEU A 75 3.86 7.56 -2.61
C LEU A 75 3.21 8.74 -1.87
N ILE A 76 2.57 8.49 -0.71
CA ILE A 76 1.97 9.56 0.10
C ILE A 76 2.94 10.06 1.16
N ARG A 77 3.77 9.16 1.69
CA ARG A 77 4.82 9.55 2.65
C ARG A 77 6.00 10.27 2.01
N GLU A 78 6.22 10.11 0.71
CA GLU A 78 7.34 10.76 0.00
C GLU A 78 6.90 11.34 -1.36
N PRO A 79 6.80 12.67 -1.44
CA PRO A 79 7.38 13.39 -2.57
C PRO A 79 8.44 14.37 -2.06
N SER A 80 9.41 13.88 -1.30
CA SER A 80 10.63 14.66 -1.01
C SER A 80 11.70 14.32 -2.04
N GLN A 81 11.59 14.95 -3.21
CA GLN A 81 12.76 15.28 -4.04
C GLN A 81 13.62 16.32 -3.32
#